data_AF-A0A432JLP0-F1
#
_entry.id   AF-A0A432JLP0-F1
#
_cell.length_a   1.000
_cell.length_b   1.000
_cell.length_c   1.000
_cell.angle_alpha   90.00
_cell.angle_beta   90.00
_cell.angle_gamma   90.00
#
_symmetry.space_group_name_H-M   'P 1'
#
loop_
_entity.id
_entity.type
_entity.pdbx_description
1 polymer ?
#
loop_
_entity_poly.entity_id
_entity_poly.type
_entity_poly.pdbx_seq_one_letter_code
_entity_poly.pdbx_strand_id
1 'polypeptide(L)'
;MTSGSIPEIEAELAKLPPAVLEAYHEANDTVKESFGEEEIGLWAKEGLTIGTQTVRSWESAIEYYRVSPEVSKFLSFPSFMQWARCGTYLAQD
;
A
#
# COMPACT_ATOMS: atom_id res chain seq x y z
N MET A 1 14.91 -1.53 11.34
CA MET A 1 13.67 -1.25 10.59
C MET A 1 13.78 0.18 10.07
N THR A 2 14.18 0.36 8.82
CA THR A 2 14.19 1.68 8.18
C THR A 2 12.88 1.82 7.42
N SER A 3 12.03 2.75 7.85
CA SER A 3 11.01 3.32 6.98
C SER A 3 11.76 3.97 5.82
N GLY A 4 11.51 3.51 4.59
CA GLY A 4 11.94 4.29 3.43
C GLY A 4 11.15 5.59 3.44
N SER A 5 11.78 6.70 3.07
CA SER A 5 11.04 7.96 2.96
C SER A 5 9.98 7.86 1.86
N ILE A 6 8.89 8.63 1.95
CA ILE A 6 7.84 8.65 0.91
C ILE A 6 8.43 8.82 -0.51
N PRO A 7 9.39 9.73 -0.76
CA PRO A 7 10.01 9.87 -2.08
C PRO A 7 10.75 8.62 -2.56
N GLU A 8 11.41 7.88 -1.66
CA GLU A 8 12.06 6.62 -2.01
C GLU A 8 11.03 5.56 -2.39
N ILE A 9 9.91 5.48 -1.66
CA ILE A 9 8.83 4.54 -1.96
C ILE A 9 8.21 4.85 -3.33
N GLU A 10 7.91 6.12 -3.62
CA GLU A 10 7.39 6.54 -4.92
C GLU A 10 8.37 6.21 -6.06
N ALA A 11 9.67 6.41 -5.85
CA ALA A 11 10.70 6.07 -6.83
C ALA A 11 10.77 4.55 -7.11
N GLU A 12 10.55 3.70 -6.10
CA GLU A 12 10.47 2.26 -6.29
C GLU A 12 9.15 1.84 -6.97
N LEU A 13 8.01 2.44 -6.58
CA LEU A 13 6.72 2.19 -7.24
C LEU A 13 6.76 2.58 -8.73
N ALA A 14 7.48 3.63 -9.09
CA ALA A 14 7.67 4.06 -10.47
C ALA A 14 8.43 3.05 -11.35
N LYS A 15 9.07 2.03 -10.77
CA LYS A 15 9.70 0.92 -11.51
C LYS A 15 8.72 -0.19 -11.89
N LEU A 16 7.55 -0.22 -11.27
CA LEU A 16 6.44 -1.13 -11.59
C LEU A 16 5.59 -0.55 -12.75
N PRO A 17 4.60 -1.29 -13.30
CA PRO A 17 3.69 -0.71 -14.27
C PRO A 17 3.05 0.60 -13.77
N PRO A 18 2.87 1.64 -14.62
CA PRO A 18 2.43 2.98 -14.20
C PRO A 18 1.16 2.98 -13.34
N ALA A 19 0.23 2.06 -13.63
CA ALA A 19 -1.02 1.89 -12.90
C ALA A 19 -0.84 1.66 -11.38
N VAL A 20 0.32 1.15 -10.93
CA VAL A 20 0.60 0.98 -9.49
C VAL A 20 0.81 2.34 -8.82
N LEU A 21 1.62 3.22 -9.42
CA LEU A 21 1.89 4.55 -8.87
C LEU A 21 0.64 5.44 -8.95
N GLU A 22 -0.14 5.32 -10.04
CA GLU A 22 -1.43 5.99 -10.18
C GLU A 22 -2.40 5.59 -9.05
N ALA A 23 -2.56 4.28 -8.80
CA ALA A 23 -3.42 3.80 -7.72
C ALA A 23 -2.94 4.26 -6.33
N TYR A 24 -1.63 4.31 -6.10
CA TYR A 24 -1.06 4.89 -4.87
C TYR A 24 -1.45 6.36 -4.72
N HIS A 25 -1.24 7.18 -5.75
CA HIS A 25 -1.56 8.61 -5.72
C HIS A 25 -3.04 8.89 -5.52
N GLU A 26 -3.91 8.18 -6.25
CA GLU A 26 -5.37 8.30 -6.13
C GLU A 26 -5.86 7.97 -4.71
N ALA A 27 -5.26 6.97 -4.06
CA ALA A 27 -5.64 6.57 -2.71
C ALA A 27 -5.06 7.47 -1.61
N ASN A 28 -3.87 8.05 -1.83
CA ASN A 28 -3.07 8.74 -0.82
C ASN A 28 -3.84 9.85 -0.11
N ASP A 29 -4.59 10.66 -0.87
CA ASP A 29 -5.31 11.81 -0.32
C ASP A 29 -6.36 11.37 0.71
N THR A 30 -7.12 10.31 0.42
CA THR A 30 -8.16 9.81 1.34
C THR A 30 -7.55 9.03 2.52
N VAL A 31 -6.48 8.27 2.29
CA VAL A 31 -5.84 7.51 3.39
C VAL A 31 -5.15 8.46 4.37
N LYS A 32 -4.57 9.57 3.89
CA LYS A 32 -4.00 10.65 4.72
C LYS A 32 -5.01 11.36 5.62
N GLU A 33 -6.31 11.32 5.28
CA GLU A 33 -7.37 11.82 6.16
C GLU A 33 -7.65 10.87 7.34
N SER A 34 -7.30 9.59 7.19
CA SER A 34 -7.58 8.53 8.18
C SER A 34 -6.41 8.28 9.14
N PHE A 35 -5.16 8.48 8.68
CA PHE A 35 -3.94 8.08 9.39
C PHE A 35 -2.87 9.18 9.43
N GLY A 36 -1.93 9.09 10.38
CA GLY A 36 -0.81 10.03 10.53
C GLY A 36 0.32 9.81 9.51
N GLU A 37 1.23 10.78 9.40
CA GLU A 37 2.31 10.76 8.39
C GLU A 37 3.20 9.51 8.43
N GLU A 38 3.58 9.05 9.63
CA GLU A 38 4.36 7.83 9.79
C GLU A 38 3.59 6.59 9.31
N GLU A 39 2.29 6.54 9.61
CA GLU A 39 1.38 5.46 9.23
C GLU A 39 1.18 5.41 7.71
N ILE A 40 1.14 6.58 7.05
CA ILE A 40 1.10 6.67 5.59
C ILE A 40 2.37 6.12 4.94
N GLY A 41 3.55 6.39 5.53
CA GLY A 41 4.80 5.80 5.07
C GLY A 41 4.80 4.27 5.18
N LEU A 42 4.22 3.74 6.26
CA LEU A 42 4.07 2.30 6.47
C LEU A 42 3.07 1.66 5.51
N TRP A 43 1.91 2.29 5.30
CA TRP A 43 0.90 1.88 4.32
C TRP A 43 1.47 1.82 2.89
N ALA A 44 2.18 2.88 2.49
CA ALA A 44 2.82 2.98 1.18
C ALA A 44 3.86 1.87 0.98
N LYS A 45 4.70 1.63 1.99
CA LYS A 45 5.71 0.58 1.99
C LYS A 45 5.12 -0.82 1.90
N GLU A 46 4.01 -1.07 2.58
CA GLU A 46 3.33 -2.37 2.52
C GLU A 46 2.81 -2.65 1.11
N GLY A 47 2.21 -1.66 0.43
CA GLY A 47 1.80 -1.82 -0.97
C GLY A 47 2.96 -2.07 -1.93
N LEU A 48 4.10 -1.40 -1.74
CA LEU A 48 5.34 -1.70 -2.48
C LEU A 48 5.83 -3.13 -2.21
N THR A 49 5.76 -3.57 -0.95
CA THR A 49 6.14 -4.93 -0.55
C THR A 49 5.25 -5.96 -1.26
N ILE A 50 3.93 -5.75 -1.28
CA ILE A 50 2.98 -6.58 -2.02
C ILE A 50 3.36 -6.60 -3.51
N GLY A 51 3.55 -5.44 -4.12
CA GLY A 51 3.80 -5.31 -5.56
C GLY A 51 5.09 -5.95 -6.07
N THR A 52 6.06 -6.18 -5.17
CA THR A 52 7.39 -6.70 -5.50
C THR A 52 7.61 -8.15 -5.09
N GLN A 53 6.60 -8.84 -4.53
CA GLN A 53 6.75 -10.24 -4.11
C GLN A 53 7.03 -11.22 -5.26
N THR A 54 6.32 -11.08 -6.39
CA THR A 54 6.49 -11.90 -7.59
C THR A 54 6.29 -11.07 -8.85
N VAL A 55 6.59 -11.64 -10.03
CA VAL A 55 6.50 -10.96 -11.34
C VAL A 55 5.12 -10.35 -11.63
N ARG A 56 4.03 -10.89 -11.06
CA ARG A 56 2.66 -10.37 -11.25
C ARG A 56 2.01 -9.79 -10.00
N SER A 57 2.72 -9.72 -8.87
CA SER A 57 2.13 -9.22 -7.62
C SER A 57 1.79 -7.73 -7.65
N TRP A 58 2.24 -6.99 -8.67
CA TRP A 58 1.87 -5.60 -8.90
C TRP A 58 0.35 -5.43 -9.10
N GLU A 59 -0.37 -6.43 -9.62
CA GLU A 59 -1.84 -6.39 -9.72
C GLU A 59 -2.48 -6.34 -8.32
N SER A 60 -1.96 -7.12 -7.38
CA SER A 60 -2.42 -7.11 -5.98
C SER A 60 -2.11 -5.79 -5.27
N ALA A 61 -0.98 -5.13 -5.60
CA ALA A 61 -0.66 -3.82 -5.06
C ALA A 61 -1.65 -2.74 -5.54
N ILE A 62 -2.08 -2.80 -6.80
CA ILE A 62 -3.11 -1.90 -7.34
C ILE A 62 -4.40 -2.05 -6.53
N GLU A 63 -4.88 -3.29 -6.36
CA GLU A 63 -6.13 -3.53 -5.62
C GLU A 63 -6.00 -3.17 -4.14
N TYR A 64 -4.85 -3.42 -3.52
CA TYR A 64 -4.56 -2.96 -2.16
C TYR A 64 -4.69 -1.43 -2.05
N TYR A 65 -4.05 -0.65 -2.92
CA TYR A 65 -4.15 0.80 -2.88
C TYR A 65 -5.57 1.28 -3.15
N ARG A 66 -6.28 0.71 -4.13
CA ARG A 66 -7.67 1.08 -4.47
C ARG A 66 -8.66 0.86 -3.33
N VAL A 67 -8.52 -0.23 -2.58
CA VAL A 67 -9.46 -0.59 -1.49
C VAL A 67 -9.06 0.07 -0.16
N SER A 68 -7.80 0.50 0.00
CA SER A 68 -7.29 1.12 1.21
C SER A 68 -8.12 2.31 1.73
N PRO A 69 -8.55 3.28 0.89
CA PRO A 69 -9.42 4.39 1.32
C PRO A 69 -10.75 3.98 1.94
N GLU A 70 -11.33 2.87 1.50
CA GLU A 70 -12.60 2.39 2.04
C GLU A 70 -12.37 1.69 3.38
N VAL A 71 -11.36 0.83 3.45
CA VAL A 71 -11.05 0.06 4.66
C VAL A 71 -10.49 0.94 5.78
N SER A 72 -9.73 2.00 5.46
CA SER A 72 -9.17 2.92 6.45
C SER A 72 -10.24 3.64 7.27
N LYS A 73 -11.47 3.76 6.75
CA LYS A 73 -12.61 4.37 7.45
C LYS A 73 -13.16 3.49 8.58
N PHE A 74 -12.89 2.20 8.56
CA PHE A 74 -13.50 1.22 9.47
C PHE A 74 -12.52 0.60 10.46
N LEU A 75 -11.21 0.69 10.20
CA LEU A 75 -10.18 0.02 10.99
C LEU A 75 -9.22 1.03 11.59
N SER A 76 -8.77 0.77 12.83
CA SER A 76 -7.58 1.43 13.37
C SER A 76 -6.35 1.01 12.54
N PHE A 77 -5.32 1.86 12.51
CA PHE A 77 -4.13 1.59 11.70
C PHE A 77 -3.50 0.19 11.94
N PRO A 78 -3.34 -0.31 13.18
CA PRO A 78 -2.85 -1.67 13.41
C PRO A 78 -3.74 -2.75 12.78
N SER A 79 -5.06 -2.63 12.91
CA SER A 79 -6.01 -3.58 12.32
C SER A 79 -6.04 -3.49 10.79
N PHE A 80 -5.89 -2.29 10.25
CA PHE A 80 -5.76 -2.03 8.81
C PHE A 80 -4.52 -2.74 8.24
N MET A 81 -3.36 -2.61 8.89
CA MET A 81 -2.12 -3.28 8.45
C MET A 81 -2.23 -4.81 8.58
N GLN A 82 -2.96 -5.31 9.57
CA GLN A 82 -3.24 -6.74 9.69
C GLN A 82 -4.12 -7.24 8.54
N TRP A 83 -5.17 -6.49 8.18
CA TRP A 83 -6.01 -6.81 7.01
C TRP A 83 -5.18 -6.91 5.73
N ALA A 84 -4.31 -5.92 5.47
CA ALA A 84 -3.42 -5.90 4.31
C ALA A 84 -2.56 -7.17 4.22
N ARG A 85 -1.92 -7.55 5.32
CA ARG A 85 -1.03 -8.72 5.39
C ARG A 85 -1.77 -10.04 5.29
N CYS A 86 -2.96 -10.14 5.88
CA CYS A 86 -3.81 -11.32 5.74
C CYS A 86 -4.25 -11.52 4.29
N GLY A 87 -4.61 -10.44 3.58
CA GLY A 87 -4.92 -10.50 2.15
C GLY A 87 -3.75 -11.01 1.31
N THR A 88 -2.54 -10.53 1.61
CA THR A 88 -1.30 -10.99 0.96
C THR A 88 -1.02 -12.47 1.22
N TYR A 89 -1.19 -12.95 2.45
CA TYR A 89 -0.99 -14.37 2.77
C TYR A 89 -1.97 -15.27 2.01
N LEU A 90 -3.24 -14.87 1.90
CA LEU A 90 -4.25 -15.62 1.15
C LEU A 90 -3.99 -15.66 -0.37
N ALA A 91 -3.24 -14.71 -0.91
CA ALA A 91 -2.92 -14.62 -2.33
C ALA A 91 -1.63 -15.38 -2.73
N GLN A 92 -0.92 -15.98 -1.76
CA GLN A 92 0.31 -16.74 -1.99
C GLN A 92 0.11 -18.26 -2.18
N ASP A 93 -1.08 -18.79 -1.83
CA ASP A 93 -1.50 -20.18 -2.07
C ASP A 93 -2.30 -20.31 -3.39
#